data_AF-A0A0N4VDK5-F1
#
_entry.id   AF-A0A0N4VDK5-F1
#
_cell.length_a   1.000
_cell.length_b   1.000
_cell.length_c   1.000
_cell.angle_alpha   90.00
_cell.angle_beta   90.00
_cell.angle_gamma   90.00
#
_symmetry.space_group_name_H-M   'P 1'
#
loop_
_entity.id
_entity.type
_entity.pdbx_description
1 polymer ?
#
loop_
_entity_poly.entity_id
_entity_poly.type
_entity_poly.pdbx_seq_one_letter_code
_entity_poly.pdbx_strand_id
1 'polypeptide(L)'
;MVDKRGGPGSCKGSIVEELVNEYSFDDVDVELTLFENVASLAGSTVDGTAELQDLLRDYNNLVTMDWLLSMISAHIANSEKKFFVIDIVPTMAAIQKCASFQKLNHDEDMENFEKQHEVVLALDLNITDEEVLLGKTGSKEKKLEKELSPELNAFMKGADEADKGRLEKRYEAYCKCSAPFISYFQKTKRLLRFDISTTTGTAKIIRTLNAALYSLGLQKKNSMVRAVLFAQNERQIADMNLELYRVKRIHLCDITDDINEPLVTFFTV
;
A
#
# COMPACT_ATOMS: atom_id res chain seq x y z
N MET A 1 6.67 -3.24 0.75
CA MET A 1 5.52 -3.22 -0.17
C MET A 1 6.05 -3.27 -1.58
N VAL A 2 5.47 -4.13 -2.39
CA VAL A 2 5.83 -4.37 -3.78
C VAL A 2 4.55 -4.08 -4.57
N ASP A 3 4.44 -2.89 -5.16
CA ASP A 3 3.21 -2.42 -5.83
C ASP A 3 3.34 -2.35 -7.35
N LYS A 4 2.46 -3.08 -8.04
CA LYS A 4 2.56 -3.39 -9.46
C LYS A 4 2.52 -2.19 -10.37
N ARG A 5 1.84 -1.10 -9.99
CA ARG A 5 1.84 0.16 -10.72
C ARG A 5 1.39 1.24 -9.74
N GLY A 6 2.23 2.21 -9.39
CA GLY A 6 1.78 3.46 -8.74
C GLY A 6 0.86 4.33 -9.64
N GLY A 7 -0.01 3.71 -10.45
CA GLY A 7 -1.02 4.36 -11.26
C GLY A 7 -2.38 4.35 -10.56
N PRO A 8 -3.33 5.18 -11.04
CA PRO A 8 -4.69 5.21 -10.50
C PRO A 8 -5.32 3.81 -10.51
N GLY A 9 -5.69 3.30 -9.32
CA GLY A 9 -6.37 2.01 -9.17
C GLY A 9 -5.60 0.87 -8.49
N SER A 10 -4.30 1.02 -8.17
CA SER A 10 -3.55 -0.03 -7.44
C SER A 10 -3.84 -0.07 -5.92
N CYS A 11 -4.61 0.90 -5.41
CA CYS A 11 -4.93 1.07 -4.00
C CYS A 11 -3.72 1.28 -3.07
N LYS A 12 -2.47 1.32 -3.60
CA LYS A 12 -1.25 1.52 -2.81
C LYS A 12 -1.32 2.74 -1.92
N GLY A 13 -1.65 3.89 -2.49
CA GLY A 13 -1.72 5.16 -1.75
C GLY A 13 -2.65 5.05 -0.53
N SER A 14 -3.83 4.45 -0.72
CA SER A 14 -4.78 4.21 0.38
C SER A 14 -4.27 3.21 1.42
N ILE A 15 -3.50 2.20 1.01
CA ILE A 15 -2.89 1.23 1.92
C ILE A 15 -1.81 1.89 2.77
N VAL A 16 -0.90 2.65 2.15
CA VAL A 16 0.15 3.40 2.86
C VAL A 16 -0.50 4.42 3.79
N GLU A 17 -1.50 5.15 3.33
CA GLU A 17 -2.24 6.11 4.14
C GLU A 17 -2.87 5.46 5.37
N GLU A 18 -3.53 4.30 5.22
CA GLU A 18 -4.07 3.54 6.35
C GLU A 18 -2.94 3.13 7.32
N LEU A 19 -1.82 2.60 6.84
CA LEU A 19 -0.70 2.17 7.69
C LEU A 19 -0.09 3.34 8.48
N VAL A 20 0.12 4.48 7.81
CA VAL A 20 0.70 5.68 8.42
C VAL A 20 -0.27 6.29 9.43
N ASN A 21 -1.54 6.50 9.05
CA ASN A 21 -2.50 7.20 9.89
C ASN A 21 -3.03 6.34 11.03
N GLU A 22 -3.36 5.07 10.74
CA GLU A 22 -4.02 4.19 11.70
C GLU A 22 -3.01 3.42 12.55
N TYR A 23 -1.83 3.08 12.04
CA TYR A 23 -0.83 2.28 12.78
C TYR A 23 0.47 3.04 13.08
N SER A 24 0.57 4.32 12.72
CA SER A 24 1.76 5.16 12.96
C SER A 24 3.03 4.61 12.31
N PHE A 25 2.90 3.99 11.15
CA PHE A 25 4.05 3.61 10.33
C PHE A 25 4.74 4.87 9.80
N ASP A 26 6.06 4.78 9.64
CA ASP A 26 6.82 5.69 8.77
C ASP A 26 6.82 5.14 7.34
N ASP A 27 6.70 6.00 6.35
CA ASP A 27 6.76 5.62 4.93
C ASP A 27 8.17 5.83 4.38
N VAL A 28 8.72 4.81 3.72
CA VAL A 28 10.06 4.84 3.13
C VAL A 28 9.93 4.49 1.65
N ASP A 29 10.13 5.48 0.80
CA ASP A 29 10.14 5.33 -0.65
C ASP A 29 11.58 5.16 -1.15
N VAL A 30 11.85 4.07 -1.87
CA VAL A 30 13.19 3.75 -2.35
C VAL A 30 13.71 4.74 -3.40
N GLU A 31 12.81 5.32 -4.21
CA GLU A 31 13.19 6.31 -5.21
C GLU A 31 13.60 7.59 -4.52
N LEU A 32 12.82 8.05 -3.54
CA LEU A 32 13.15 9.22 -2.74
C LEU A 32 14.47 9.01 -1.99
N THR A 33 14.64 7.85 -1.35
CA THR A 33 15.89 7.48 -0.66
C THR A 33 17.08 7.57 -1.60
N LEU A 34 16.94 7.07 -2.84
CA LEU A 34 17.98 7.14 -3.84
C LEU A 34 18.24 8.60 -4.25
N PHE A 35 17.21 9.38 -4.54
CA PHE A 35 17.35 10.80 -4.90
C PHE A 35 18.12 11.61 -3.86
N GLU A 36 17.82 11.42 -2.58
CA GLU A 36 18.42 12.17 -1.49
C GLU A 36 19.90 11.81 -1.26
N ASN A 37 20.30 10.57 -1.60
CA ASN A 37 21.61 10.04 -1.22
C ASN A 37 22.56 9.83 -2.42
N VAL A 38 22.06 9.74 -3.65
CA VAL A 38 22.87 9.43 -4.84
C VAL A 38 23.92 10.50 -5.14
N ALA A 39 23.66 11.77 -4.82
CA ALA A 39 24.63 12.86 -4.98
C ALA A 39 25.90 12.63 -4.14
N SER A 40 25.73 12.14 -2.90
CA SER A 40 26.85 11.80 -2.02
C SER A 40 27.70 10.67 -2.58
N LEU A 41 27.07 9.72 -3.29
CA LEU A 41 27.71 8.57 -3.90
C LEU A 41 28.42 8.91 -5.20
N ALA A 42 27.84 9.80 -6.01
CA ALA A 42 28.39 10.26 -7.27
C ALA A 42 29.52 11.29 -7.11
N GLY A 43 29.66 11.89 -5.92
CA GLY A 43 30.57 13.01 -5.69
C GLY A 43 30.19 14.26 -6.48
N SER A 44 28.92 14.39 -6.86
CA SER A 44 28.38 15.48 -7.67
C SER A 44 27.00 15.89 -7.15
N THR A 45 26.59 17.14 -7.41
CA THR A 45 25.20 17.55 -7.20
C THR A 45 24.33 16.91 -8.28
N VAL A 46 23.18 16.38 -7.89
CA VAL A 46 22.14 15.89 -8.80
C VAL A 46 20.91 16.74 -8.56
N ASP A 47 20.64 17.68 -9.45
CA ASP A 47 19.49 18.58 -9.38
C ASP A 47 18.36 18.09 -10.28
N GLY A 48 17.55 17.19 -9.72
CA GLY A 48 16.32 16.73 -10.34
C GLY A 48 16.42 15.41 -11.10
N THR A 49 15.29 15.03 -11.71
CA THR A 49 15.04 13.70 -12.25
C THR A 49 15.84 13.41 -13.52
N ALA A 50 16.08 14.40 -14.38
CA ALA A 50 16.82 14.22 -15.63
C ALA A 50 18.30 13.90 -15.38
N GLU A 51 18.95 14.67 -14.50
CA GLU A 51 20.36 14.45 -14.14
C GLU A 51 20.56 13.09 -13.47
N LEU A 52 19.61 12.68 -12.62
CA LEU A 52 19.64 11.33 -12.04
C LEU A 52 19.54 10.25 -13.12
N GLN A 53 18.64 10.41 -14.09
CA GLN A 53 18.47 9.43 -15.16
C GLN A 53 19.73 9.29 -16.01
N ASP A 54 20.45 10.39 -16.26
CA ASP A 54 21.70 10.38 -17.00
C ASP A 54 22.82 9.75 -16.17
N LEU A 55 22.94 10.12 -14.89
CA LEU A 55 23.90 9.50 -13.97
C LEU A 55 23.72 7.97 -13.86
N LEU A 56 22.48 7.50 -13.67
CA LEU A 56 22.19 6.07 -13.56
C LEU A 56 22.39 5.31 -14.87
N ARG A 57 22.28 6.00 -16.01
CA ARG A 57 22.55 5.43 -17.33
C ARG A 57 24.05 5.26 -17.55
N ASP A 58 24.84 6.25 -17.15
CA ASP A 58 26.29 6.26 -17.33
C ASP A 58 26.98 5.33 -16.31
N TYR A 59 26.42 5.19 -15.10
CA TYR A 59 26.95 4.36 -14.03
C TYR A 59 25.91 3.36 -13.50
N ASN A 60 25.56 2.37 -14.32
CA ASN A 60 24.51 1.39 -14.01
C ASN A 60 24.77 0.51 -12.76
N ASN A 61 26.03 0.45 -12.30
CA ASN A 61 26.48 -0.31 -11.12
C ASN A 61 26.74 0.58 -9.90
N LEU A 62 26.51 1.89 -10.01
CA LEU A 62 26.75 2.84 -8.92
C LEU A 62 25.89 2.49 -7.70
N VAL A 63 24.61 2.27 -7.94
CA VAL A 63 23.63 1.93 -6.91
C VAL A 63 23.58 0.41 -6.75
N THR A 64 24.11 -0.11 -5.63
CA THR A 64 23.96 -1.52 -5.23
C THR A 64 22.72 -1.73 -4.35
N MET A 65 22.14 -2.94 -4.32
CA MET A 65 21.05 -3.24 -3.37
C MET A 65 21.51 -3.13 -1.92
N ASP A 66 22.68 -3.66 -1.60
CA ASP A 66 23.31 -3.51 -0.29
C ASP A 66 23.42 -2.04 0.14
N TRP A 67 23.93 -1.16 -0.72
CA TRP A 67 24.00 0.28 -0.43
C TRP A 67 22.61 0.88 -0.21
N LEU A 68 21.64 0.57 -1.06
CA LEU A 68 20.29 1.12 -0.93
C LEU A 68 19.59 0.66 0.35
N LEU A 69 19.71 -0.61 0.69
CA LEU A 69 19.23 -1.15 1.96
C LEU A 69 19.94 -0.51 3.15
N SER A 70 21.24 -0.19 3.03
CA SER A 70 21.96 0.55 4.08
C SER A 70 21.45 1.98 4.28
N MET A 71 21.01 2.66 3.21
CA MET A 71 20.38 4.00 3.31
C MET A 71 19.02 3.91 4.00
N ILE A 72 18.24 2.87 3.68
CA ILE A 72 16.98 2.58 4.39
C ILE A 72 17.24 2.26 5.86
N SER A 73 18.26 1.45 6.18
CA SER A 73 18.68 1.18 7.55
C SER A 73 19.05 2.45 8.31
N ALA A 74 19.78 3.38 7.66
CA ALA A 74 20.11 4.68 8.26
C ALA A 74 18.86 5.53 8.52
N HIS A 75 17.87 5.53 7.61
CA HIS A 75 16.58 6.19 7.83
C HIS A 75 15.85 5.61 9.04
N ILE A 76 15.76 4.28 9.13
CA ILE A 76 15.12 3.58 10.25
C ILE A 76 15.83 3.92 11.57
N ALA A 77 17.16 3.91 11.60
CA ALA A 77 17.93 4.19 12.81
C ALA A 77 17.78 5.63 13.33
N ASN A 78 17.48 6.58 12.44
CA ASN A 78 17.29 7.99 12.78
C ASN A 78 15.82 8.35 13.07
N SER A 79 14.87 7.44 12.86
CA SER A 79 13.45 7.67 13.09
C SER A 79 13.04 7.26 14.50
N GLU A 80 12.15 8.03 15.12
CA GLU A 80 11.53 7.68 16.42
C GLU A 80 10.40 6.65 16.25
N LYS A 81 10.03 6.32 15.01
CA LYS A 81 8.97 5.37 14.68
C LYS A 81 9.44 3.93 14.91
N LYS A 82 8.50 3.07 15.28
CA LYS A 82 8.76 1.64 15.50
C LYS A 82 8.43 0.76 14.30
N PHE A 83 7.51 1.22 13.46
CA PHE A 83 7.01 0.47 12.32
C PHE A 83 7.25 1.26 11.05
N PHE A 84 7.61 0.56 9.98
CA PHE A 84 7.99 1.14 8.71
C PHE A 84 7.29 0.39 7.59
N VAL A 85 6.80 1.12 6.59
CA VAL A 85 6.36 0.57 5.31
C VAL A 85 7.38 1.01 4.28
N ILE A 86 8.05 0.04 3.66
CA ILE A 86 9.10 0.31 2.66
C ILE A 86 8.51 0.01 1.29
N ASP A 87 8.38 1.00 0.42
CA ASP A 87 8.10 0.79 -0.99
C ASP A 87 9.40 0.52 -1.75
N ILE A 88 9.70 -0.77 -1.95
CA ILE A 88 11.02 -1.22 -2.42
C ILE A 88 11.15 -1.24 -3.95
N VAL A 89 10.02 -1.17 -4.67
CA VAL A 89 10.03 -1.26 -6.14
C VAL A 89 9.87 0.13 -6.75
N PRO A 90 10.91 0.67 -7.41
CA PRO A 90 10.87 1.99 -8.01
C PRO A 90 9.85 2.05 -9.16
N THR A 91 9.24 3.22 -9.37
CA THR A 91 8.33 3.49 -10.50
C THR A 91 9.05 4.07 -11.73
N MET A 92 10.20 4.71 -11.52
CA MET A 92 11.04 5.34 -12.53
C MET A 92 11.84 4.28 -13.30
N ALA A 93 11.65 4.29 -14.63
CA ALA A 93 12.24 3.31 -15.52
C ALA A 93 13.78 3.31 -15.52
N ALA A 94 14.43 4.43 -15.19
CA ALA A 94 15.89 4.48 -15.09
C ALA A 94 16.40 3.66 -13.90
N ILE A 95 15.77 3.79 -12.73
CA ILE A 95 16.13 3.02 -11.53
C ILE A 95 15.85 1.53 -11.74
N GLN A 96 14.69 1.18 -12.30
CA GLN A 96 14.35 -0.21 -12.63
C GLN A 96 15.35 -0.88 -13.60
N LYS A 97 16.11 -0.09 -14.37
CA LYS A 97 17.13 -0.57 -15.30
C LYS A 97 18.53 -0.64 -14.71
N CYS A 98 18.75 -0.11 -13.50
CA CYS A 98 20.03 -0.25 -12.82
C CYS A 98 20.34 -1.74 -12.60
N ALA A 99 21.63 -2.09 -12.66
CA ALA A 99 22.07 -3.48 -12.60
C ALA A 99 21.58 -4.18 -11.34
N SER A 100 21.48 -3.44 -10.23
CA SER A 100 20.98 -3.95 -8.96
C SER A 100 19.54 -4.40 -9.04
N PHE A 101 18.63 -3.59 -9.58
CA PHE A 101 17.22 -3.98 -9.72
C PHE A 101 16.96 -5.02 -10.83
N GLN A 102 17.97 -5.31 -11.66
CA GLN A 102 17.91 -6.36 -12.68
C GLN A 102 18.48 -7.70 -12.22
N LYS A 103 19.10 -7.78 -11.02
CA LYS A 103 19.57 -9.05 -10.50
C LYS A 103 18.40 -10.02 -10.33
N LEU A 104 18.58 -11.26 -10.72
CA LEU A 104 17.55 -12.30 -10.59
C LEU A 104 17.36 -12.77 -9.14
N ASN A 105 18.27 -12.41 -8.24
CA ASN A 105 18.26 -12.84 -6.86
C ASN A 105 18.75 -11.72 -5.93
N HIS A 106 17.99 -11.49 -4.84
CA HIS A 106 18.29 -10.57 -3.76
C HIS A 106 18.33 -11.25 -2.38
N ASP A 107 18.30 -12.59 -2.33
CA ASP A 107 18.21 -13.35 -1.08
C ASP A 107 19.30 -12.93 -0.07
N GLU A 108 20.57 -12.84 -0.48
CA GLU A 108 21.68 -12.45 0.42
C GLU A 108 21.56 -11.00 0.92
N ASP A 109 21.23 -10.07 0.02
CA ASP A 109 21.05 -8.64 0.37
C ASP A 109 19.90 -8.50 1.40
N MET A 110 18.79 -9.22 1.18
CA MET A 110 17.62 -9.23 2.06
C MET A 110 17.90 -9.91 3.40
N GLU A 111 18.59 -11.05 3.41
CA GLU A 111 18.97 -11.75 4.64
C GLU A 111 19.90 -10.88 5.50
N ASN A 112 20.82 -10.14 4.88
CA ASN A 112 21.71 -9.22 5.60
C ASN A 112 20.96 -8.04 6.21
N PHE A 113 20.00 -7.47 5.49
CA PHE A 113 19.11 -6.42 6.02
C PHE A 113 18.25 -6.96 7.19
N GLU A 114 17.71 -8.17 7.06
CA GLU A 114 16.85 -8.77 8.07
C GLU A 114 17.57 -9.16 9.38
N LYS A 115 18.91 -9.31 9.35
CA LYS A 115 19.70 -9.45 10.58
C LYS A 115 19.65 -8.22 11.47
N GLN A 116 19.36 -7.04 10.90
CA GLN A 116 19.32 -5.76 11.61
C GLN A 116 17.87 -5.28 11.83
N HIS A 117 16.98 -5.58 10.89
CA HIS A 117 15.59 -5.11 10.90
C HIS A 117 14.62 -6.26 10.66
N GLU A 118 13.74 -6.54 11.61
CA GLU A 118 12.72 -7.58 11.43
C GLU A 118 11.68 -7.14 10.39
N VAL A 119 11.63 -7.83 9.25
CA VAL A 119 10.59 -7.63 8.23
C VAL A 119 9.47 -8.64 8.47
N VAL A 120 8.28 -8.15 8.81
CA VAL A 120 7.18 -9.06 9.22
C VAL A 120 6.47 -9.69 8.02
N LEU A 121 6.21 -8.90 6.98
CA LEU A 121 5.50 -9.35 5.78
C LEU A 121 5.83 -8.49 4.56
N ALA A 122 5.52 -9.02 3.38
CA ALA A 122 5.49 -8.26 2.14
C ALA A 122 4.08 -8.28 1.54
N LEU A 123 3.69 -7.14 0.97
CA LEU A 123 2.43 -6.99 0.23
C LEU A 123 2.71 -7.01 -1.26
N ASP A 124 2.00 -7.87 -1.98
CA ASP A 124 2.00 -7.93 -3.45
C ASP A 124 0.60 -7.59 -3.97
N LEU A 125 0.49 -6.43 -4.62
CA LEU A 125 -0.76 -5.87 -5.12
C LEU A 125 -0.90 -6.20 -6.61
N ASN A 126 -1.58 -7.29 -6.93
CA ASN A 126 -1.72 -7.81 -8.28
C ASN A 126 -3.02 -7.32 -8.94
N ILE A 127 -2.92 -6.50 -9.98
CA ILE A 127 -4.10 -6.02 -10.71
C ILE A 127 -4.55 -7.08 -11.73
N THR A 128 -5.74 -7.65 -11.57
CA THR A 128 -6.21 -8.80 -12.38
C THR A 128 -6.93 -8.42 -13.67
N ASP A 129 -7.59 -7.26 -13.70
CA ASP A 129 -8.40 -6.82 -14.86
C ASP A 129 -7.59 -5.94 -15.82
N GLU A 130 -6.28 -6.09 -15.77
CA GLU A 130 -5.30 -5.29 -16.48
C GLU A 130 -5.43 -5.43 -18.01
N GLU A 131 -5.92 -6.58 -18.49
CA GLU A 131 -6.24 -6.80 -19.91
C GLU A 131 -7.46 -5.99 -20.38
N VAL A 132 -8.40 -5.69 -19.48
CA VAL A 132 -9.54 -4.79 -19.75
C VAL A 132 -9.06 -3.34 -19.82
N LEU A 133 -8.12 -2.95 -18.94
CA LEU A 133 -7.46 -1.64 -18.98
C LEU A 133 -6.58 -1.45 -20.23
N LEU A 134 -5.97 -2.53 -20.73
CA LEU A 134 -5.18 -2.56 -21.96
C LEU A 134 -6.05 -2.79 -23.21
N GLY A 135 -7.38 -2.89 -23.09
CA GLY A 135 -8.29 -3.08 -24.23
C GLY A 135 -8.03 -4.36 -25.04
N LYS A 136 -7.52 -5.43 -24.42
CA LYS A 136 -7.20 -6.69 -25.11
C LYS A 136 -8.40 -7.62 -25.30
N THR A 137 -9.54 -7.35 -24.68
CA THR A 137 -10.78 -8.10 -24.96
C THR A 137 -11.52 -7.47 -26.12
N GLY A 138 -11.38 -8.08 -27.31
CA GLY A 138 -12.29 -7.85 -28.41
C GLY A 138 -13.75 -8.06 -27.98
N SER A 139 -14.63 -7.24 -28.55
CA SER A 139 -16.07 -7.46 -28.73
C SER A 139 -17.04 -7.42 -27.53
N LYS A 140 -16.84 -6.54 -26.52
CA LYS A 140 -17.93 -6.19 -25.55
C LYS A 140 -17.98 -4.71 -25.10
N GLU A 141 -17.65 -3.76 -25.98
CA GLU A 141 -17.54 -2.32 -25.64
C GLU A 141 -18.81 -1.61 -25.15
N LYS A 142 -20.02 -2.17 -25.29
CA LYS A 142 -21.26 -1.39 -25.02
C LYS A 142 -21.89 -1.57 -23.63
N LYS A 143 -21.36 -2.43 -22.75
CA LYS A 143 -21.97 -2.67 -21.42
C LYS A 143 -21.14 -2.24 -20.21
N LEU A 144 -19.81 -2.05 -20.32
CA LEU A 144 -18.94 -1.74 -19.17
C LEU A 144 -18.77 -0.25 -18.83
N GLU A 145 -19.15 0.68 -19.72
CA GLU A 145 -19.00 2.12 -19.46
C GLU A 145 -19.72 2.62 -18.19
N LYS A 146 -20.73 1.88 -17.70
CA LYS A 146 -21.53 2.25 -16.52
C LYS A 146 -20.93 1.84 -15.17
N GLU A 147 -19.90 0.99 -15.13
CA GLU A 147 -19.34 0.46 -13.87
C GLU A 147 -17.93 0.98 -13.55
N LEU A 148 -17.32 1.76 -14.45
CA LEU A 148 -15.99 2.34 -14.24
C LEU A 148 -16.06 3.64 -13.44
N SER A 149 -15.07 3.87 -12.58
CA SER A 149 -14.97 5.14 -11.84
C SER A 149 -14.82 6.32 -12.81
N PRO A 150 -15.31 7.53 -12.46
CA PRO A 150 -15.24 8.71 -13.32
C PRO A 150 -13.81 9.04 -13.80
N GLU A 151 -12.83 8.84 -12.92
CA GLU A 151 -11.40 9.06 -13.19
C GLU A 151 -10.85 8.07 -14.22
N LEU A 152 -11.27 6.81 -14.14
CA LEU A 152 -10.82 5.75 -15.05
C LEU A 152 -11.48 5.87 -16.44
N ASN A 153 -12.75 6.29 -16.48
CA ASN A 153 -13.45 6.59 -17.73
C ASN A 153 -12.82 7.78 -18.49
N ALA A 154 -12.36 8.81 -17.77
CA ALA A 154 -11.64 9.94 -18.36
C ALA A 154 -10.26 9.51 -18.89
N PHE A 155 -9.56 8.62 -18.18
CA PHE A 155 -8.28 8.06 -18.60
C PHE A 155 -8.41 7.19 -19.87
N MET A 156 -9.40 6.30 -19.93
CA MET A 156 -9.61 5.39 -21.08
C MET A 156 -10.07 6.12 -22.35
N LYS A 157 -10.82 7.22 -22.23
CA LYS A 157 -11.24 8.02 -23.39
C LYS A 157 -10.12 8.86 -24.02
N GLY A 158 -8.97 8.99 -23.35
CA GLY A 158 -7.83 9.81 -23.80
C GLY A 158 -6.57 9.05 -24.17
N ALA A 159 -6.52 7.72 -24.01
CA ALA A 159 -5.30 6.93 -24.19
C ALA A 159 -5.11 6.47 -25.65
N ASP A 160 -4.04 6.95 -26.31
CA ASP A 160 -3.61 6.53 -27.66
C ASP A 160 -2.86 5.17 -27.60
N GLU A 161 -2.68 4.49 -28.75
CA GLU A 161 -1.92 3.23 -28.87
C GLU A 161 -0.47 3.38 -28.36
N ALA A 162 0.11 4.58 -28.48
CA ALA A 162 1.41 4.92 -27.93
C ALA A 162 1.43 4.84 -26.39
N ASP A 163 0.35 5.24 -25.71
CA ASP A 163 0.24 5.18 -24.25
C ASP A 163 0.03 3.74 -23.76
N LYS A 164 -0.68 2.92 -24.55
CA LYS A 164 -0.77 1.48 -24.31
C LYS A 164 0.59 0.79 -24.38
N GLY A 165 1.38 1.07 -25.42
CA GLY A 165 2.73 0.51 -25.55
C GLY A 165 3.70 0.96 -24.44
N ARG A 166 3.57 2.21 -23.97
CA ARG A 166 4.32 2.71 -22.80
C ARG A 166 3.90 1.98 -21.52
N LEU A 167 2.61 1.74 -21.34
CA LEU A 167 2.07 1.07 -20.17
C LEU A 167 2.52 -0.39 -20.09
N GLU A 168 2.52 -1.12 -21.20
CA GLU A 168 3.04 -2.49 -21.28
C GLU A 168 4.53 -2.57 -20.91
N LYS A 169 5.35 -1.63 -21.41
CA LYS A 169 6.78 -1.57 -21.06
C LYS A 169 7.01 -1.28 -19.58
N ARG A 170 6.23 -0.38 -18.97
CA ARG A 170 6.30 -0.10 -17.53
C ARG A 170 5.95 -1.34 -16.72
N TYR A 171 4.94 -2.08 -17.15
CA TYR A 171 4.54 -3.31 -16.49
C TYR A 171 5.59 -4.42 -16.57
N GLU A 172 6.17 -4.63 -17.75
CA GLU A 172 7.22 -5.63 -17.92
C GLU A 172 8.45 -5.30 -17.05
N ALA A 173 8.85 -4.02 -17.03
CA ALA A 173 9.97 -3.56 -16.21
C ALA A 173 9.67 -3.75 -14.71
N TYR A 174 8.46 -3.44 -14.27
CA TYR A 174 8.01 -3.72 -12.91
C TYR A 174 8.09 -5.22 -12.58
N CYS A 175 7.53 -6.09 -13.42
CA CYS A 175 7.49 -7.53 -13.17
C CYS A 175 8.90 -8.11 -13.04
N LYS A 176 9.84 -7.65 -13.86
CA LYS A 176 11.24 -8.05 -13.76
C LYS A 176 11.89 -7.57 -12.46
N CYS A 177 11.66 -6.31 -12.09
CA CYS A 177 12.22 -5.67 -10.90
C CYS A 177 11.68 -6.27 -9.59
N SER A 178 10.38 -6.56 -9.54
CA SER A 178 9.69 -7.09 -8.34
C SER A 178 9.91 -8.59 -8.10
N ALA A 179 10.16 -9.36 -9.17
CA ALA A 179 10.22 -10.83 -9.09
C ALA A 179 11.19 -11.39 -8.03
N PRO A 180 12.42 -10.85 -7.85
CA PRO A 180 13.34 -11.36 -6.83
C PRO A 180 12.81 -11.15 -5.41
N PHE A 181 12.22 -9.99 -5.12
CA PHE A 181 11.62 -9.69 -3.81
C PHE A 181 10.41 -10.59 -3.54
N ILE A 182 9.52 -10.73 -4.52
CA ILE A 182 8.36 -11.63 -4.43
C ILE A 182 8.83 -13.07 -4.17
N SER A 183 9.84 -13.54 -4.89
CA SER A 183 10.40 -14.88 -4.71
C SER A 183 10.93 -15.07 -3.29
N TYR A 184 11.70 -14.11 -2.76
CA TYR A 184 12.23 -14.15 -1.39
C TYR A 184 11.12 -14.27 -0.33
N PHE A 185 10.12 -13.39 -0.38
CA PHE A 185 9.02 -13.41 0.60
C PHE A 185 8.08 -14.60 0.43
N GLN A 186 7.96 -15.14 -0.79
CA GLN A 186 7.22 -16.37 -1.03
C GLN A 186 7.95 -17.59 -0.42
N LYS A 187 9.27 -17.72 -0.60
CA LYS A 187 10.09 -18.78 0.02
C LYS A 187 9.98 -18.75 1.54
N THR A 188 9.99 -17.55 2.13
CA THR A 188 9.89 -17.35 3.58
C THR A 188 8.45 -17.34 4.11
N LYS A 189 7.44 -17.57 3.26
CA LYS A 189 6.00 -17.64 3.60
C LYS A 189 5.45 -16.37 4.27
N ARG A 190 6.01 -15.21 3.92
CA ARG A 190 5.65 -13.88 4.44
C ARG A 190 5.00 -12.98 3.40
N LEU A 191 4.67 -13.53 2.23
CA LEU A 191 4.01 -12.80 1.15
C LEU A 191 2.48 -12.83 1.30
N LEU A 192 1.87 -11.65 1.42
CA LEU A 192 0.43 -11.46 1.35
C LEU A 192 0.06 -10.86 -0.01
N ARG A 193 -0.59 -11.66 -0.85
CA ARG A 193 -1.00 -11.27 -2.21
C ARG A 193 -2.46 -10.81 -2.24
N PHE A 194 -2.69 -9.67 -2.87
CA PHE A 194 -4.00 -9.11 -3.13
C PHE A 194 -4.28 -9.05 -4.62
N ASP A 195 -5.30 -9.77 -5.07
CA ASP A 195 -5.82 -9.64 -6.42
C ASP A 195 -6.84 -8.48 -6.46
N ILE A 196 -6.48 -7.42 -7.18
CA ILE A 196 -7.23 -6.18 -7.30
C ILE A 196 -7.87 -6.11 -8.69
N SER A 197 -9.19 -6.20 -8.75
CA SER A 197 -9.97 -5.89 -9.95
C SER A 197 -10.39 -4.41 -9.96
N THR A 198 -10.82 -3.87 -11.10
CA THR A 198 -11.40 -2.50 -11.16
C THR A 198 -12.68 -2.35 -10.33
N THR A 199 -13.29 -3.48 -9.96
CA THR A 199 -14.46 -3.58 -9.10
C THR A 199 -14.12 -3.92 -7.64
N THR A 200 -12.84 -4.19 -7.33
CA THR A 200 -12.42 -4.51 -5.96
C THR A 200 -12.39 -3.24 -5.13
N GLY A 201 -13.34 -3.13 -4.20
CA GLY A 201 -13.32 -2.02 -3.25
C GLY A 201 -12.09 -2.09 -2.34
N THR A 202 -11.34 -0.99 -2.27
CA THR A 202 -10.21 -0.76 -1.35
C THR A 202 -10.50 -1.25 0.07
N ALA A 203 -11.74 -1.13 0.53
CA ALA A 203 -12.21 -1.60 1.84
C ALA A 203 -11.92 -3.09 2.12
N LYS A 204 -12.01 -3.97 1.11
CA LYS A 204 -11.74 -5.41 1.31
C LYS A 204 -10.25 -5.67 1.56
N ILE A 205 -9.38 -4.95 0.83
CA ILE A 205 -7.93 -5.05 0.97
C ILE A 205 -7.54 -4.55 2.36
N ILE A 206 -8.01 -3.36 2.73
CA ILE A 206 -7.76 -2.76 4.04
C ILE A 206 -8.27 -3.65 5.18
N ARG A 207 -9.47 -4.24 5.06
CA ARG A 207 -10.00 -5.18 6.06
C ARG A 207 -9.09 -6.39 6.26
N THR A 208 -8.61 -6.98 5.16
CA THR A 208 -7.75 -8.16 5.21
C THR A 208 -6.36 -7.82 5.75
N LEU A 209 -5.79 -6.70 5.33
CA LEU A 209 -4.55 -6.16 5.87
C LEU A 209 -4.68 -5.92 7.38
N ASN A 210 -5.75 -5.25 7.82
CA ASN A 210 -6.02 -5.02 9.23
C ASN A 210 -6.11 -6.34 10.01
N ALA A 211 -6.82 -7.35 9.50
CA ALA A 211 -6.88 -8.66 10.15
C ALA A 211 -5.49 -9.32 10.30
N ALA A 212 -4.63 -9.20 9.28
CA ALA A 212 -3.25 -9.69 9.35
C ALA A 212 -2.38 -8.90 10.35
N LEU A 213 -2.50 -7.57 10.37
CA LEU A 213 -1.77 -6.74 11.35
C LEU A 213 -2.22 -7.03 12.79
N TYR A 214 -3.52 -7.25 13.01
CA TYR A 214 -4.05 -7.64 14.31
C TYR A 214 -3.55 -9.02 14.75
N SER A 215 -3.48 -10.00 13.85
CA SER A 215 -2.96 -11.33 14.20
C SER A 215 -1.45 -11.30 14.53
N LEU A 216 -0.74 -10.30 14.01
CA LEU A 216 0.65 -9.99 14.34
C LEU A 216 0.81 -9.15 15.63
N GLY A 217 -0.30 -8.81 16.29
CA GLY A 217 -0.30 -8.06 17.56
C GLY A 217 -0.19 -6.55 17.39
N LEU A 218 -0.26 -6.01 16.17
CA LEU A 218 -0.32 -4.58 15.96
C LEU A 218 -1.72 -4.06 16.28
N GLN A 219 -1.75 -2.87 16.88
CA GLN A 219 -2.99 -2.18 17.23
C GLN A 219 -3.03 -0.81 16.57
N LYS A 220 -4.23 -0.38 16.18
CA LYS A 220 -4.44 0.96 15.67
C LYS A 220 -4.18 2.01 16.75
N LYS A 221 -3.50 3.10 16.39
CA LYS A 221 -3.22 4.30 17.20
C LYS A 221 -4.49 4.83 17.86
N ASN A 222 -5.59 4.84 17.11
CA ASN A 222 -6.91 5.22 17.57
C ASN A 222 -7.87 4.04 17.34
N SER A 223 -7.67 2.93 18.07
CA SER A 223 -8.84 2.12 18.39
C SER A 223 -9.76 3.00 19.24
N MET A 224 -10.60 3.85 18.61
CA MET A 224 -11.70 4.48 19.32
C MET A 224 -12.45 3.33 19.97
N VAL A 225 -12.29 3.20 21.28
CA VAL A 225 -13.13 2.31 22.07
C VAL A 225 -14.53 2.90 21.92
N ARG A 226 -15.30 2.39 20.97
CA ARG A 226 -16.72 2.70 20.86
C ARG A 226 -17.39 1.95 22.01
N ALA A 227 -17.50 2.63 23.15
CA ALA A 227 -18.27 2.13 24.27
C ALA A 227 -19.76 2.35 23.97
N VAL A 228 -20.52 1.26 23.88
CA VAL A 228 -21.99 1.31 23.85
C VAL A 228 -22.47 0.99 25.26
N LEU A 229 -23.11 1.97 25.90
CA LEU A 229 -23.68 1.81 27.23
C LEU A 229 -25.18 1.52 27.09
N PHE A 230 -25.62 0.37 27.59
CA PHE A 230 -27.05 0.05 27.70
C PHE A 230 -27.55 0.45 29.08
N ALA A 231 -28.60 1.25 29.13
CA ALA A 231 -29.29 1.63 30.35
C ALA A 231 -30.80 1.45 30.16
N GLN A 232 -31.44 0.85 31.15
CA GLN A 232 -32.90 0.68 31.20
C GLN A 232 -33.61 1.91 31.76
N ASN A 233 -32.92 2.71 32.57
CA ASN A 233 -33.47 3.95 33.13
C ASN A 233 -32.36 4.95 33.48
N GLU A 234 -32.72 6.23 33.61
CA GLU A 234 -31.76 7.32 33.85
C GLU A 234 -30.99 7.20 35.18
N ARG A 235 -31.56 6.49 36.17
CA ARG A 235 -30.87 6.32 37.47
C ARG A 235 -29.60 5.48 37.33
N GLN A 236 -29.52 4.60 36.34
CA GLN A 236 -28.33 3.78 36.08
C GLN A 236 -27.15 4.59 35.52
N ILE A 237 -27.41 5.79 35.00
CA ILE A 237 -26.41 6.65 34.36
C ILE A 237 -26.29 8.02 35.03
N ALA A 238 -27.03 8.26 36.12
CA ALA A 238 -27.11 9.53 36.81
C ALA A 238 -25.74 9.97 37.38
N ASP A 239 -24.92 9.01 37.83
CA ASP A 239 -23.60 9.28 38.38
C ASP A 239 -22.49 9.29 37.31
N MET A 240 -22.84 9.09 36.03
CA MET A 240 -21.89 9.07 34.93
C MET A 240 -21.80 10.45 34.26
N ASN A 241 -20.59 10.98 34.14
CA ASN A 241 -20.35 12.21 33.40
C ASN A 241 -20.35 11.97 31.88
N LEU A 242 -21.53 11.78 31.31
CA LEU A 242 -21.70 11.45 29.88
C LEU A 242 -21.28 12.58 28.93
N GLU A 243 -21.28 13.83 29.40
CA GLU A 243 -20.85 15.00 28.62
C GLU A 243 -19.33 14.97 28.37
N LEU A 244 -18.55 14.62 29.40
CA LEU A 244 -17.10 14.47 29.30
C LEU A 244 -16.70 13.48 28.20
N TYR A 245 -17.47 12.39 28.06
CA TYR A 245 -17.23 11.34 27.08
C TYR A 245 -17.90 11.57 25.72
N ARG A 246 -18.57 12.72 25.52
CA ARG A 246 -19.29 13.06 24.28
C ARG A 246 -20.26 11.96 23.81
N VAL A 247 -20.93 11.30 24.75
CA VAL A 247 -21.83 10.19 24.44
C VAL A 247 -23.08 10.71 23.72
N LYS A 248 -23.38 10.15 22.55
CA LYS A 248 -24.65 10.41 21.85
C LYS A 248 -25.76 9.56 22.48
N ARG A 249 -26.81 10.21 22.97
CA ARG A 249 -28.01 9.52 23.49
C ARG A 249 -28.93 9.15 22.33
N ILE A 250 -29.44 7.93 22.36
CA ILE A 250 -30.42 7.39 21.40
C ILE A 250 -31.44 6.64 22.24
N HIS A 251 -32.72 7.01 22.16
CA HIS A 251 -33.76 6.21 22.79
C HIS A 251 -34.10 5.04 21.88
N LEU A 252 -34.42 3.89 22.47
CA LEU A 252 -34.78 2.70 21.68
C LEU A 252 -36.00 2.98 20.78
N CYS A 253 -36.97 3.78 21.25
CA CYS A 253 -38.11 4.22 20.45
C CYS A 253 -37.75 5.06 19.21
N ASP A 254 -36.56 5.65 19.17
CA ASP A 254 -36.11 6.46 18.03
C ASP A 254 -35.59 5.57 16.87
N ILE A 255 -35.36 4.29 17.14
CA ILE A 255 -34.75 3.33 16.21
C ILE A 255 -35.56 2.04 16.02
N THR A 256 -36.62 1.83 16.81
CA THR A 256 -37.52 0.68 16.68
C THR A 256 -38.95 1.16 16.47
N ASP A 257 -39.64 0.61 15.47
CA ASP A 257 -41.06 0.90 15.21
C ASP A 257 -41.98 0.28 16.29
N ASP A 258 -41.53 -0.78 16.98
CA ASP A 258 -42.25 -1.42 18.08
C ASP A 258 -41.33 -1.63 19.30
N ILE A 259 -41.64 -0.93 20.38
CA ILE A 259 -40.92 -0.96 21.67
C ILE A 259 -40.92 -2.37 22.32
N ASN A 260 -41.87 -3.22 21.94
CA ASN A 260 -42.03 -4.57 22.48
C ASN A 260 -41.51 -5.65 21.53
N GLU A 261 -41.00 -5.27 20.36
CA GLU A 261 -40.43 -6.23 19.42
C GLU A 261 -39.15 -6.81 20.03
N PRO A 262 -39.04 -8.14 20.16
CA PRO A 262 -37.84 -8.76 20.71
C PRO A 262 -36.64 -8.41 19.82
N LEU A 263 -35.55 -7.90 20.43
CA LEU A 263 -34.30 -7.59 19.76
C LEU A 263 -33.81 -8.80 18.94
N VAL A 264 -34.07 -8.80 17.63
CA VAL A 264 -33.52 -9.79 16.71
C VAL A 264 -32.03 -9.52 16.60
N THR A 265 -31.23 -10.40 17.20
CA THR A 265 -29.78 -10.26 17.23
C THR A 265 -29.21 -10.59 15.85
N PHE A 266 -28.87 -9.57 15.06
CA PHE A 266 -28.05 -9.75 13.87
C PHE A 266 -26.58 -9.68 14.26
N PHE A 267 -25.90 -10.83 14.22
CA PHE A 267 -24.44 -10.87 14.25
C PHE A 267 -23.93 -10.59 12.84
N THR A 268 -23.32 -9.42 12.64
CA THR A 268 -22.50 -9.17 11.44
C THR A 268 -21.05 -9.30 11.84
N VAL A 269 -20.37 -10.31 11.30
CA VAL A 269 -18.90 -10.49 11.37
C VAL A 269 -18.24 -9.60 10.32
#